data_AF-A0AAV3QEA0-F1
#
_entry.id   AF-A0AAV3QEA0-F1
#
_cell.length_a   1.000
_cell.length_b   1.000
_cell.length_c   1.000
_cell.angle_alpha   90.00
_cell.angle_beta   90.00
_cell.angle_gamma   90.00
#
_symmetry.space_group_name_H-M   'P 1'
#
loop_
_entity.id
_entity.type
_entity.pdbx_description
1 polymer ?
#
loop_
_entity_poly.entity_id
_entity_poly.type
_entity_poly.pdbx_seq_one_letter_code
_entity_poly.pdbx_strand_id
1 'polypeptide(L)'
;MFILCGANRRTTECIKNALTKFSEIAGLSPNLSKNSLYCAGIGAELQMKISQVLGIGIDRLPMKYLGVPLITARLSKRDCRGLVETILAKIFHWSSKKLSYAGRL
;
A
#
# COMPACT_ATOMS: atom_id res chain seq x y z
N MET A 1 3.18 2.55 -5.76
CA MET A 1 3.29 4.00 -5.50
C MET A 1 2.07 4.43 -4.71
N PHE A 2 2.23 5.16 -3.61
CA PHE A 2 1.10 5.73 -2.87
C PHE A 2 0.91 7.20 -3.24
N ILE A 3 -0.32 7.61 -3.51
CA ILE A 3 -0.69 8.99 -3.79
C ILE A 3 -1.75 9.39 -2.77
N LEU A 4 -1.45 10.39 -1.96
CA LEU A 4 -2.37 10.96 -0.97
C LEU A 4 -2.81 12.33 -1.47
N CYS A 5 -4.11 12.53 -1.62
CA CYS A 5 -4.66 13.78 -2.13
C CYS A 5 -6.03 14.07 -1.53
N GLY A 6 -6.40 15.36 -1.51
CA GLY A 6 -7.77 15.76 -1.21
C GLY A 6 -8.75 15.26 -2.28
N ALA A 7 -9.92 14.82 -1.83
CA ALA A 7 -11.00 14.30 -2.66
C ALA A 7 -11.74 15.43 -3.41
N ASN A 8 -11.10 15.99 -4.43
CA ASN A 8 -11.67 17.02 -5.30
C ASN A 8 -11.59 16.57 -6.76
N ARG A 9 -12.50 17.07 -7.61
CA ARG A 9 -12.50 16.75 -9.04
C ARG A 9 -11.19 17.17 -9.72
N ARG A 10 -10.72 18.39 -9.45
CA ARG A 10 -9.49 18.95 -10.05
C ARG A 10 -8.25 18.12 -9.70
N THR A 11 -8.11 17.70 -8.44
CA THR A 11 -6.98 16.85 -8.02
C THR A 11 -7.05 15.47 -8.66
N THR A 12 -8.24 14.88 -8.74
CA THR A 12 -8.45 13.57 -9.38
C THR A 12 -8.07 13.60 -10.86
N GLU A 13 -8.51 14.63 -11.60
CA GLU A 13 -8.15 14.83 -13.01
C GLU A 13 -6.66 15.08 -13.20
N CYS A 14 -6.06 15.90 -12.33
CA CYS A 14 -4.62 16.17 -12.35
C CYS A 14 -3.79 14.89 -12.15
N ILE A 15 -4.17 14.06 -11.17
CA ILE A 15 -3.51 12.78 -10.90
C ILE A 15 -3.64 11.84 -12.08
N LYS A 16 -4.84 11.74 -12.68
CA LYS A 16 -5.05 10.92 -13.88
C LYS A 16 -4.12 11.36 -15.01
N ASN A 17 -4.08 12.65 -15.31
CA ASN A 17 -3.23 13.20 -16.38
C ASN A 17 -1.74 12.99 -16.11
N ALA A 18 -1.30 13.15 -14.85
CA ALA A 18 0.07 12.88 -14.46
C ALA A 18 0.46 11.41 -14.62
N LEU A 19 -0.43 10.49 -14.23
CA LEU A 19 -0.22 9.05 -14.41
C LEU A 19 -0.18 8.65 -15.89
N THR A 20 -1.06 9.21 -16.73
CA THR A 20 -1.05 8.97 -18.17
C THR A 20 0.25 9.45 -18.80
N LYS A 21 0.67 10.69 -18.51
CA LYS A 21 1.96 11.22 -19.01
C LYS A 21 3.14 10.40 -18.53
N PHE A 22 3.15 10.00 -17.26
CA PHE A 22 4.20 9.14 -16.74
C PHE A 22 4.24 7.80 -17.46
N SER A 23 3.07 7.20 -17.73
CA SER A 23 2.96 5.95 -18.47
C SER A 23 3.50 6.07 -19.90
N GLU A 24 3.22 7.17 -20.58
CA GLU A 24 3.70 7.44 -21.94
C GLU A 24 5.22 7.62 -21.98
N ILE A 25 5.79 8.36 -21.02
CA ILE A 25 7.22 8.66 -20.99
C ILE A 25 8.04 7.45 -20.51
N ALA A 26 7.58 6.78 -19.46
CA ALA A 26 8.29 5.66 -18.86
C ALA A 26 8.02 4.32 -19.56
N GLY A 27 7.02 4.25 -20.46
CA GLY A 27 6.55 2.99 -21.05
C GLY A 27 5.91 2.03 -20.04
N LEU A 28 5.46 2.54 -18.89
CA LEU A 28 4.94 1.76 -17.78
C LEU A 28 3.45 2.04 -17.55
N SER A 29 2.59 1.09 -17.89
CA SER A 29 1.15 1.21 -17.64
C SER A 29 0.78 0.85 -16.19
N PRO A 30 0.02 1.69 -15.48
CA PRO A 30 -0.51 1.33 -14.17
C PRO A 30 -1.45 0.13 -14.27
N ASN A 31 -1.23 -0.87 -13.41
CA ASN A 31 -2.09 -2.04 -13.34
C ASN A 31 -3.34 -1.72 -12.49
N LEU A 32 -4.46 -1.49 -13.16
CA LEU A 32 -5.73 -1.09 -12.53
C LEU A 32 -6.32 -2.17 -11.60
N SER A 33 -5.99 -3.46 -11.80
CA SER A 33 -6.48 -4.54 -10.93
C SER A 33 -5.65 -4.74 -9.66
N LYS A 34 -4.40 -4.26 -9.64
CA LYS A 34 -3.54 -4.24 -8.45
C LYS A 34 -3.58 -2.92 -7.68
N ASN A 35 -4.09 -1.86 -8.31
CA ASN A 35 -4.27 -0.58 -7.67
C ASN A 35 -5.61 -0.56 -6.92
N SER A 36 -5.60 0.00 -5.72
CA SER A 36 -6.79 0.14 -4.88
C SER A 36 -6.96 1.60 -4.50
N LEU A 37 -8.20 2.10 -4.60
CA LEU A 37 -8.57 3.44 -4.16
C LEU A 37 -9.15 3.37 -2.75
N TYR A 38 -8.56 4.10 -1.81
CA TYR A 38 -9.06 4.18 -0.43
C TYR A 38 -9.60 5.58 -0.16
N CYS A 39 -10.87 5.63 0.26
CA CYS A 39 -11.58 6.88 0.53
C CYS A 39 -11.97 6.94 2.00
N ALA A 40 -11.66 8.05 2.66
CA ALA A 40 -12.02 8.30 4.06
C ALA A 40 -12.67 9.69 4.19
N GLY A 41 -13.74 9.79 4.98
CA GLY A 41 -14.41 11.07 5.27
C GLY A 41 -15.17 11.71 4.12
N ILE A 42 -15.49 10.97 3.05
CA ILE A 42 -16.24 11.47 1.89
C ILE A 42 -17.49 10.64 1.59
N GLY A 43 -18.55 11.30 1.11
CA GLY A 43 -19.82 10.66 0.76
C GLY A 43 -19.69 9.70 -0.43
N ALA A 44 -20.57 8.68 -0.46
CA ALA A 44 -20.52 7.58 -1.44
C ALA A 44 -20.58 8.06 -2.91
N GLU A 45 -21.36 9.10 -3.20
CA GLU A 45 -21.46 9.67 -4.54
C GLU A 45 -20.12 10.21 -5.04
N LEU A 46 -19.39 10.92 -4.18
CA LEU A 46 -18.07 11.46 -4.52
C LEU A 46 -17.04 10.34 -4.68
N GLN A 47 -17.12 9.29 -3.86
CA GLN A 47 -16.27 8.10 -4.02
C GLN A 47 -16.46 7.45 -5.40
N MET A 48 -17.72 7.25 -5.82
CA MET A 48 -18.02 6.68 -7.13
C MET A 48 -17.52 7.57 -8.28
N LYS A 49 -17.70 8.89 -8.18
CA LYS A 49 -17.16 9.83 -9.18
C LYS A 49 -15.65 9.72 -9.30
N ILE A 50 -14.92 9.67 -8.19
CA ILE A 50 -13.45 9.55 -8.19
C ILE A 50 -13.02 8.20 -8.77
N SER A 51 -13.67 7.11 -8.37
CA SER A 51 -13.41 5.76 -8.90
C SER A 51 -13.63 5.71 -10.41
N GLN A 52 -14.70 6.32 -10.92
CA GLN A 52 -15.00 6.37 -12.35
C GLN A 52 -13.97 7.20 -13.15
N VAL A 53 -13.51 8.32 -12.59
CA VAL A 53 -12.46 9.14 -13.23
C VAL A 53 -11.15 8.37 -13.32
N LEU A 54 -10.73 7.71 -12.23
CA LEU A 54 -9.45 7.00 -12.17
C LEU A 54 -9.48 5.60 -12.81
N GLY A 55 -10.66 4.99 -12.92
CA GLY A 55 -10.81 3.60 -13.37
C GLY A 55 -10.28 2.57 -12.37
N ILE A 56 -10.21 2.93 -11.08
CA ILE A 56 -9.67 2.11 -10.00
C ILE A 56 -10.80 1.73 -9.04
N GLY A 57 -10.84 0.45 -8.65
CA GLY A 57 -11.82 -0.05 -7.68
C GLY A 57 -11.63 0.57 -6.29
N ILE A 58 -12.75 0.83 -5.61
CA ILE A 58 -12.73 1.31 -4.22
C ILE A 58 -12.53 0.11 -3.30
N ASP A 59 -11.56 0.21 -2.40
CA ASP A 59 -11.22 -0.81 -1.42
C ASP A 59 -11.32 -0.24 0.00
N ARG A 60 -11.39 -1.12 1.00
CA ARG A 60 -11.60 -0.75 2.41
C ARG A 60 -10.35 -1.03 3.23
N LEU A 61 -10.08 -0.13 4.17
CA LEU A 61 -9.08 -0.35 5.21
C LEU A 61 -9.62 -1.33 6.26
N PRO A 62 -8.75 -2.09 6.96
CA PRO A 62 -7.29 -2.05 6.93
C PRO A 62 -6.66 -2.85 5.76
N MET A 63 -5.72 -2.21 5.04
CA MET A 63 -4.94 -2.85 3.96
C MET A 63 -3.64 -3.42 4.53
N LYS A 64 -3.13 -4.54 4.00
CA LYS A 64 -1.74 -4.97 4.28
C LYS A 64 -0.79 -4.41 3.22
N TYR A 65 0.22 -3.64 3.63
CA TYR A 65 1.31 -3.21 2.76
C TYR A 65 2.64 -3.77 3.27
N LEU A 66 3.35 -4.48 2.38
CA LEU A 66 4.62 -5.15 2.69
C LEU A 66 4.55 -6.07 3.92
N GLY A 67 3.38 -6.69 4.17
CA GLY A 67 3.16 -7.59 5.31
C GLY A 67 2.74 -6.90 6.61
N VAL A 68 2.66 -5.57 6.64
CA VAL A 68 2.21 -4.79 7.80
C VAL A 68 0.81 -4.22 7.51
N PRO A 69 -0.16 -4.37 8.41
CA PRO A 69 -1.43 -3.68 8.25
C PRO A 69 -1.22 -2.16 8.31
N LEU A 70 -1.56 -1.47 7.22
CA LEU A 70 -1.80 -0.03 7.16
C LEU A 70 -3.15 0.22 7.83
N ILE A 71 -3.08 0.55 9.12
CA ILE A 71 -4.23 0.94 9.93
C ILE A 71 -4.21 2.46 10.05
N THR A 72 -5.38 3.09 9.97
CA THR A 72 -5.56 4.53 10.25
C THR A 72 -5.49 4.86 11.75
N ALA A 73 -5.29 3.87 12.61
CA ALA A 73 -5.20 3.97 14.06
C ALA A 73 -3.81 3.55 14.57
N ARG A 74 -3.45 3.94 15.81
CA ARG A 74 -2.21 3.50 16.48
C ARG A 74 -2.08 1.97 16.37
N LEU A 75 -0.98 1.49 15.80
CA LEU A 75 -0.65 0.06 15.75
C LEU A 75 -0.71 -0.53 17.16
N SER A 76 -1.57 -1.53 17.36
CA SER A 76 -1.60 -2.27 18.60
C SER A 76 -0.51 -3.34 18.60
N LYS A 77 -0.08 -3.80 19.80
CA LYS A 77 0.88 -4.92 19.93
C LYS A 77 0.45 -6.16 19.13
N ARG A 78 -0.85 -6.35 18.89
CA ARG A 78 -1.41 -7.49 18.14
C ARG A 78 -1.12 -7.37 16.64
N ASP A 79 -1.17 -6.15 16.11
CA ASP A 79 -0.94 -5.88 14.68
C ASP A 79 0.53 -6.08 14.29
N CYS A 80 1.46 -5.82 15.22
CA CYS A 80 2.89 -6.04 15.03
C CYS A 80 3.31 -7.51 15.18
N ARG A 81 2.45 -8.42 15.66
CA ARG A 81 2.83 -9.82 15.95
C ARG A 81 3.34 -10.53 14.69
N GLY A 82 2.66 -10.36 13.55
CA GLY A 82 3.08 -10.98 12.30
C GLY A 82 4.45 -10.47 11.80
N LEU A 83 4.76 -9.19 12.04
CA LEU A 83 6.08 -8.62 11.73
C LEU A 83 7.16 -9.24 12.63
N VAL A 84 6.89 -9.35 13.93
CA VAL A 84 7.80 -9.96 14.91
C VAL A 84 8.06 -11.42 14.56
N GLU A 85 7.03 -12.20 14.24
CA GLU A 85 7.17 -13.60 13.82
C GLU A 85 7.99 -13.73 12.54
N THR A 86 7.81 -12.83 11.57
CA THR A 86 8.60 -12.82 10.33
C THR A 86 10.08 -12.51 10.59
N ILE A 87 10.38 -11.57 11.49
CA ILE A 87 11.74 -11.23 11.89
C ILE A 87 12.38 -12.40 12.64
N LEU A 88 11.67 -12.99 13.61
CA LEU A 88 12.15 -14.15 14.37
C LEU A 88 12.42 -15.32 13.44
N ALA A 89 11.51 -15.63 12.50
CA ALA A 89 11.71 -16.70 11.53
C ALA A 89 12.99 -16.48 10.69
N LYS A 90 13.29 -15.23 10.28
CA LYS A 90 14.53 -14.90 9.58
C LYS A 90 15.77 -15.07 10.46
N ILE A 91 15.72 -14.62 11.72
CA ILE A 91 16.83 -14.76 12.68
C ILE A 91 17.12 -16.26 12.93
N PHE A 92 16.08 -17.06 13.19
CA PHE A 92 16.23 -18.50 13.42
C PHE A 92 16.68 -19.25 12.16
N HIS A 93 16.22 -18.85 10.98
CA HIS A 93 16.67 -19.44 9.72
C HIS A 93 18.14 -19.10 9.40
N TRP A 94 18.60 -17.89 9.72
CA TRP A 94 19.98 -17.47 9.47
C TRP A 94 20.96 -18.06 10.49
N SER A 95 20.59 -18.05 11.78
CA SER A 95 21.39 -18.63 12.87
C SER A 95 21.61 -20.14 12.69
N SER A 96 20.66 -20.84 12.06
CA SER A 96 20.72 -22.31 11.92
C SER A 96 21.57 -22.83 10.76
N LYS A 97 21.99 -22.01 9.77
CA LYS A 97 22.58 -22.57 8.53
C LYS A 97 24.05 -22.28 8.23
N LYS A 98 24.71 -21.25 8.78
CA LYS A 98 26.06 -20.87 8.29
C LYS A 98 27.01 -20.16 9.27
N LEU A 99 26.70 -20.00 10.56
CA LEU A 99 27.60 -19.28 11.48
C LEU A 99 28.48 -20.24 12.27
N SER A 100 29.81 -20.07 12.18
CA SER A 100 30.76 -20.72 13.09
C SER A 100 30.48 -20.28 14.54
N TYR A 101 31.00 -21.00 15.52
CA TYR A 101 30.78 -20.70 16.94
C TYR A 101 31.09 -19.24 17.30
N ALA A 102 32.14 -18.66 16.72
CA ALA A 102 32.52 -17.25 16.90
C ALA A 102 31.54 -16.24 16.25
N GLY A 103 30.76 -16.64 15.24
CA GLY A 103 29.74 -15.78 14.65
C GLY A 103 28.39 -15.80 15.39
N ARG A 104 28.24 -16.68 16.39
CA ARG A 104 27.03 -16.79 17.21
C ARG A 104 27.14 -16.09 18.57
N LEU A 105 28.35 -15.68 18.98
CA LEU A 105 28.64 -14.94 20.21
C LEU A 105 28.75 -13.43 19.93
#